data_AF-A0A7Y4T340-F1
#
_entry.id   AF-A0A7Y4T340-F1
#
_cell.length_a   1.000
_cell.length_b   1.000
_cell.length_c   1.000
_cell.angle_alpha   90.00
_cell.angle_beta   90.00
_cell.angle_gamma   90.00
#
_symmetry.space_group_name_H-M   'P 1'
#
loop_
_entity.id
_entity.type
_entity.pdbx_description
1 polymer ?
#
loop_
_entity_poly.entity_id
_entity_poly.type
_entity_poly.pdbx_seq_one_letter_code
_entity_poly.pdbx_strand_id
1 'polypeptide(L)'
;MSSYLLKIVCFICIVVSIASKPLIKPELSYIDQFKEIAINEMRRTGIPASIKLAQGLTESMAGRSELAIQANNHFGIKCKSNWDGETYHYKDDDLDEAGQLIHSCFRKYTAAEESFIDHSIFLTGRSRYRALFSFHKSDYISWARGLQNCGYATDPLYANKLIETIEKYKLYVFDQEDNADNQERIEITNSKINVPERPAVIIVSQESSSKGLKSNSKKKSQLRRKLSKAKM
;
A
#
# COMPACT_ATOMS: atom_id res chain seq x y z
N MET A 1 30.15 -54.98 32.06
CA MET A 1 29.03 -54.49 31.22
C MET A 1 28.35 -53.21 31.76
N SER A 2 29.00 -52.39 32.62
CA SER A 2 28.33 -51.27 33.32
C SER A 2 28.75 -49.85 32.85
N SER A 3 29.80 -49.72 32.05
CA SER A 3 30.38 -48.41 31.69
C SER A 3 30.00 -47.89 30.29
N TYR A 4 29.41 -48.73 29.43
CA TYR A 4 29.05 -48.35 28.06
C TYR A 4 27.60 -47.86 27.90
N LEU A 5 26.66 -48.35 28.72
CA LEU A 5 25.26 -47.88 28.68
C LEU A 5 25.12 -46.41 29.13
N LEU A 6 25.96 -45.95 30.07
CA LEU A 6 25.89 -44.57 30.60
C LEU A 6 26.42 -43.52 29.61
N LYS A 7 27.33 -43.89 28.70
CA LYS A 7 27.85 -43.00 27.66
C LYS A 7 26.90 -42.84 26.47
N ILE A 8 26.10 -43.86 26.17
CA ILE A 8 25.10 -43.81 25.09
C ILE A 8 23.92 -42.91 25.47
N VAL A 9 23.51 -42.91 26.75
CA VAL A 9 22.45 -42.02 27.25
C VAL A 9 22.88 -40.55 27.23
N CYS A 10 24.17 -40.24 27.48
CA CYS A 10 24.67 -38.87 27.42
C CYS A 10 24.83 -38.34 25.98
N PHE A 11 25.05 -39.22 24.98
CA PHE A 11 25.16 -38.82 23.58
C PHE A 11 23.79 -38.57 22.93
N ILE A 12 22.74 -39.24 23.40
CA ILE A 12 21.36 -39.02 22.95
C ILE A 12 20.75 -37.74 23.59
N CYS A 13 21.33 -37.26 24.70
CA CYS A 13 20.97 -35.98 25.32
C CYS A 13 21.74 -34.76 24.79
N ILE A 14 22.63 -34.92 23.79
CA ILE A 14 22.93 -33.82 22.86
C ILE A 14 21.76 -33.74 21.88
N VAL A 15 20.61 -33.41 22.45
CA VAL A 15 19.37 -33.11 21.77
C VAL A 15 19.68 -31.89 20.93
N VAL A 16 19.98 -32.15 19.66
CA VAL A 16 19.52 -31.43 18.47
C VAL A 16 18.80 -30.13 18.85
N SER A 17 19.55 -29.12 19.29
CA SER A 17 19.09 -27.74 19.29
C SER A 17 19.37 -27.21 17.90
N ILE A 18 18.66 -27.74 16.91
CA ILE A 18 18.50 -27.01 15.65
C ILE A 18 17.58 -25.85 16.03
N ALA A 19 18.19 -24.74 16.43
CA ALA A 19 17.49 -23.47 16.51
C ALA A 19 16.85 -23.25 15.14
N SER A 20 15.54 -23.52 15.05
CA SER A 20 14.79 -23.30 13.83
C SER A 20 14.84 -21.81 13.60
N LYS A 21 15.62 -21.35 12.62
CA LYS A 21 15.62 -19.94 12.23
C LYS A 21 14.15 -19.56 12.02
N PRO A 22 13.66 -18.45 12.61
CA PRO A 22 12.28 -18.05 12.40
C PRO A 22 12.03 -17.98 10.90
N LEU A 23 10.96 -18.64 10.45
CA LEU A 23 10.58 -18.64 9.04
C LEU A 23 10.16 -17.21 8.69
N ILE A 24 11.12 -16.39 8.23
CA ILE A 24 10.82 -15.09 7.65
C ILE A 24 10.02 -15.40 6.39
N LYS A 25 8.71 -15.15 6.43
CA LYS A 25 7.85 -15.26 5.25
C LYS A 25 8.14 -14.05 4.37
N PRO A 26 8.80 -14.21 3.21
CA PRO A 26 9.23 -13.08 2.38
C PRO A 26 8.06 -12.15 2.02
N GLU A 27 6.88 -12.73 1.86
CA GLU A 27 5.65 -12.00 1.55
C GLU A 27 5.27 -11.02 2.67
N LEU A 28 5.38 -11.42 3.94
CA LEU A 28 5.06 -10.53 5.06
C LEU A 28 6.09 -9.40 5.19
N SER A 29 7.37 -9.70 4.96
CA SER A 29 8.42 -8.67 4.94
C SER A 29 8.19 -7.65 3.82
N TYR A 30 7.81 -8.14 2.64
CA TYR A 30 7.49 -7.30 1.50
C TYR A 30 6.28 -6.39 1.78
N ILE A 31 5.20 -6.96 2.34
CA ILE A 31 4.01 -6.19 2.71
C ILE A 31 4.38 -5.12 3.74
N ASP A 32 5.14 -5.46 4.78
CA ASP A 32 5.53 -4.49 5.81
C ASP A 32 6.37 -3.35 5.23
N GLN A 33 7.31 -3.67 4.33
CA GLN A 33 8.16 -2.70 3.66
C GLN A 33 7.37 -1.73 2.76
N PHE A 34 6.37 -2.22 2.01
CA PHE A 34 5.72 -1.44 0.96
C PHE A 34 4.30 -0.97 1.28
N LYS A 35 3.72 -1.31 2.44
CA LYS A 35 2.35 -0.89 2.80
C LYS A 35 2.17 0.62 2.78
N GLU A 36 3.13 1.38 3.30
CA GLU A 36 2.99 2.84 3.41
C GLU A 36 2.96 3.52 2.04
N ILE A 37 3.85 3.11 1.12
CA ILE A 37 3.83 3.65 -0.24
C ILE A 37 2.54 3.24 -0.98
N ALA A 38 2.05 2.01 -0.78
CA ALA A 38 0.79 1.58 -1.39
C ALA A 38 -0.42 2.39 -0.88
N ILE A 39 -0.47 2.67 0.43
CA ILE A 39 -1.51 3.50 1.05
C ILE A 39 -1.43 4.95 0.52
N ASN A 40 -0.24 5.52 0.45
CA ASN A 40 -0.04 6.89 -0.06
C ASN A 40 -0.45 7.00 -1.53
N GLU A 41 -0.11 6.00 -2.34
CA GLU A 41 -0.51 5.94 -3.73
C GLU A 41 -2.03 5.75 -3.90
N MET A 42 -2.68 5.00 -3.02
CA MET A 42 -4.14 4.92 -2.97
C MET A 42 -4.76 6.28 -2.68
N ARG A 43 -4.25 7.03 -1.69
CA ARG A 43 -4.74 8.38 -1.40
C ARG A 43 -4.56 9.32 -2.59
N ARG A 44 -3.41 9.23 -3.27
CA ARG A 44 -3.06 10.09 -4.40
C ARG A 44 -3.86 9.79 -5.66
N THR A 45 -4.17 8.52 -5.92
CA THR A 45 -4.67 8.08 -7.23
C THR A 45 -6.00 7.34 -7.22
N GLY A 46 -6.46 6.88 -6.05
CA GLY A 46 -7.67 6.08 -5.90
C GLY A 46 -7.50 4.59 -6.23
N ILE A 47 -6.30 4.13 -6.59
CA ILE A 47 -6.02 2.70 -6.78
C ILE A 47 -5.95 2.02 -5.41
N PRO A 48 -6.72 0.95 -5.11
CA PRO A 48 -6.70 0.28 -3.81
C PRO A 48 -5.28 -0.11 -3.40
N ALA A 49 -4.92 0.15 -2.15
CA ALA A 49 -3.62 -0.23 -1.61
C ALA A 49 -3.44 -1.75 -1.64
N SER A 50 -4.52 -2.49 -1.37
CA SER A 50 -4.59 -3.95 -1.45
C SER A 50 -4.24 -4.49 -2.84
N ILE A 51 -4.79 -3.87 -3.90
CA ILE A 51 -4.51 -4.22 -5.30
C ILE A 51 -3.03 -3.98 -5.61
N LYS A 52 -2.51 -2.80 -5.27
CA LYS A 52 -1.12 -2.44 -5.54
C LYS A 52 -0.15 -3.38 -4.82
N LEU A 53 -0.41 -3.71 -3.55
CA LEU A 53 0.41 -4.66 -2.79
C LEU A 53 0.32 -6.08 -3.35
N ALA A 54 -0.88 -6.56 -3.69
CA ALA A 54 -1.06 -7.91 -4.23
C ALA A 54 -0.35 -8.09 -5.58
N GLN A 55 -0.45 -7.09 -6.46
CA GLN A 55 0.28 -7.06 -7.73
C GLN A 55 1.77 -7.01 -7.47
N GLY A 56 2.27 -6.03 -6.71
CA GLY A 56 3.70 -5.90 -6.42
C GLY A 56 4.28 -7.19 -5.82
N LEU A 57 3.59 -7.80 -4.85
CA LEU A 57 4.00 -9.05 -4.22
C LEU A 57 4.07 -10.21 -5.23
N THR A 58 3.09 -10.32 -6.13
CA THR A 58 3.02 -11.43 -7.09
C THR A 58 4.04 -11.25 -8.22
N GLU A 59 4.05 -10.09 -8.86
CA GLU A 59 4.89 -9.80 -10.04
C GLU A 59 6.39 -9.76 -9.68
N SER A 60 6.74 -9.37 -8.44
CA SER A 60 8.13 -9.32 -7.97
C SER A 60 8.59 -10.57 -7.23
N MET A 61 7.75 -11.61 -7.10
CA MET A 61 8.00 -12.77 -6.22
C MET A 61 8.34 -12.37 -4.78
N ALA A 62 7.60 -11.39 -4.24
CA ALA A 62 7.87 -10.71 -2.99
C ALA A 62 9.28 -10.08 -2.95
N GLY A 63 9.64 -9.33 -4.00
CA GLY A 63 10.90 -8.58 -4.12
C GLY A 63 12.12 -9.43 -4.48
N ARG A 64 11.93 -10.70 -4.84
CA ARG A 64 13.02 -11.66 -5.08
C ARG A 64 13.26 -11.98 -6.55
N SER A 65 12.42 -11.51 -7.46
CA SER A 65 12.65 -11.68 -8.89
C SER A 65 13.92 -10.94 -9.31
N GLU A 66 14.60 -11.43 -10.36
CA GLU A 66 15.78 -10.77 -10.92
C GLU A 66 15.48 -9.31 -11.27
N LEU A 67 14.33 -9.05 -11.90
CA LEU A 67 13.90 -7.72 -12.29
C LEU A 67 13.67 -6.79 -11.08
N ALA A 68 13.12 -7.30 -9.98
CA ALA A 68 12.95 -6.52 -8.75
C ALA A 68 14.31 -6.18 -8.11
N ILE A 69 15.22 -7.15 -8.04
CA ILE A 69 16.54 -6.98 -7.39
C ILE A 69 17.47 -6.08 -8.22
N GLN A 70 17.54 -6.30 -9.53
CA GLN A 70 18.54 -5.64 -10.40
C GLN A 70 18.03 -4.30 -10.95
N ALA A 71 16.71 -4.14 -11.07
CA ALA A 71 16.11 -2.97 -11.70
C ALA A 71 15.12 -2.21 -10.82
N ASN A 72 14.88 -2.63 -9.58
CA ASN A 72 13.85 -2.09 -8.69
C ASN A 72 12.45 -2.07 -9.33
N ASN A 73 12.19 -2.92 -10.33
CA ASN A 73 10.94 -2.93 -11.07
C ASN A 73 10.02 -4.03 -10.56
N HIS A 74 9.12 -3.67 -9.65
CA HIS A 74 8.27 -4.62 -8.93
C HIS A 74 6.98 -4.98 -9.68
N PHE A 75 6.72 -4.37 -10.83
CA PHE A 75 5.47 -4.50 -11.58
C PHE A 75 5.66 -4.94 -13.04
N GLY A 76 6.89 -5.31 -13.43
CA GLY A 76 7.18 -5.80 -14.79
C GLY A 76 6.94 -4.75 -15.87
N ILE A 77 7.11 -3.46 -15.57
CA ILE A 77 6.80 -2.41 -16.55
C ILE A 77 7.86 -2.38 -17.64
N LYS A 78 7.46 -2.78 -18.85
CA LYS A 78 8.31 -2.75 -20.05
C LYS A 78 8.67 -1.33 -20.48
N CYS A 79 9.82 -1.18 -21.12
CA CYS A 79 10.14 0.02 -21.89
C CYS A 79 9.09 0.18 -22.99
N LYS A 80 8.53 1.36 -23.08
CA LYS A 80 7.70 1.79 -24.21
C LYS A 80 8.35 3.03 -24.80
N SER A 81 7.89 3.48 -25.96
CA SER A 81 8.48 4.61 -26.69
C SER A 81 8.57 5.91 -25.88
N ASN A 82 7.81 6.04 -24.80
CA ASN A 82 7.78 7.20 -23.92
C ASN A 82 8.68 7.06 -22.68
N TRP A 83 9.55 6.05 -22.61
CA TRP A 83 10.49 5.88 -21.50
C TRP A 83 11.89 6.36 -21.89
N ASP A 84 12.41 7.34 -21.14
CA ASP A 84 13.72 7.96 -21.31
C ASP A 84 14.67 7.71 -20.13
N GLY A 85 14.21 7.01 -19.09
CA GLY A 85 14.99 6.63 -17.92
C GLY A 85 15.88 5.40 -18.14
N GLU A 86 16.50 4.91 -17.05
CA GLU A 86 17.35 3.71 -17.10
C GLU A 86 16.56 2.48 -17.55
N THR A 87 17.26 1.51 -18.14
CA THR A 87 16.66 0.27 -18.63
C THR A 87 17.41 -0.96 -18.15
N TYR A 88 16.70 -2.08 -18.10
CA TYR A 88 17.25 -3.41 -17.83
C TYR A 88 16.75 -4.38 -18.91
N HIS A 89 17.66 -5.18 -19.47
CA HIS A 89 17.36 -6.07 -20.60
C HIS A 89 17.70 -7.52 -20.24
N TYR A 90 16.72 -8.40 -20.29
CA TYR A 90 16.92 -9.85 -20.12
C TYR A 90 15.91 -10.63 -20.97
N LYS A 91 16.14 -11.94 -21.16
CA LYS A 91 15.22 -12.80 -21.91
C LYS A 91 13.95 -13.04 -21.11
N ASP A 92 12.81 -12.63 -21.67
CA ASP A 92 11.48 -12.87 -21.09
C ASP A 92 10.54 -13.47 -22.16
N ASP A 93 9.77 -12.64 -22.86
CA ASP A 93 8.72 -13.08 -23.77
C ASP A 93 8.65 -12.30 -25.11
N ASP A 94 9.48 -11.26 -25.32
CA ASP A 94 9.49 -10.53 -26.59
C ASP A 94 10.13 -11.37 -27.70
N LEU A 95 9.51 -11.36 -28.89
CA LEU A 95 9.96 -12.08 -30.08
C LEU A 95 10.38 -11.10 -31.18
N ASP A 96 11.35 -11.48 -32.01
CA ASP A 96 11.65 -10.79 -33.26
C ASP A 96 10.63 -11.10 -34.37
N GLU A 97 10.81 -10.51 -35.56
CA GLU A 97 9.93 -10.71 -36.72
C GLU A 97 9.90 -12.18 -37.20
N ALA A 98 10.92 -12.98 -36.86
CA ALA A 98 11.00 -14.39 -37.18
C ALA A 98 10.41 -15.29 -36.06
N GLY A 99 9.86 -14.70 -35.00
CA GLY A 99 9.29 -15.42 -33.85
C GLY A 99 10.34 -15.97 -32.88
N GLN A 100 11.59 -15.50 -32.95
CA GLN A 100 12.66 -15.93 -32.04
C GLN A 100 12.71 -15.05 -30.80
N LEU A 101 12.99 -15.66 -29.65
CA LEU A 101 13.06 -14.95 -28.37
C LEU A 101 14.23 -13.96 -28.35
N ILE A 102 13.92 -12.69 -28.08
CA ILE A 102 14.87 -11.60 -27.88
C ILE A 102 14.86 -11.11 -26.44
N HIS A 103 15.79 -10.22 -26.10
CA HIS A 103 15.78 -9.58 -24.79
C HIS A 103 14.63 -8.57 -24.73
N SER A 104 13.77 -8.72 -23.73
CA SER A 104 12.76 -7.74 -23.38
C SER A 104 13.41 -6.55 -22.69
N CYS A 105 12.93 -5.35 -23.01
CA CYS A 105 13.34 -4.13 -22.32
C CYS A 105 12.38 -3.82 -21.18
N PHE A 106 12.91 -3.64 -19.98
CA PHE A 106 12.18 -3.20 -18.80
C PHE A 106 12.71 -1.87 -18.27
N ARG A 107 11.81 -1.08 -17.69
CA ARG A 107 12.18 0.14 -16.97
C ARG A 107 13.03 -0.24 -15.75
N LYS A 108 14.08 0.54 -15.50
CA LYS A 108 14.92 0.44 -14.31
C LYS A 108 14.78 1.71 -13.48
N TYR A 109 14.68 1.51 -12.17
CA TYR A 109 14.44 2.57 -11.21
C TYR A 109 15.57 2.65 -10.19
N THR A 110 15.74 3.83 -9.59
CA THR A 110 16.73 4.05 -8.53
C THR A 110 16.31 3.34 -7.25
N ALA A 111 15.00 3.30 -6.99
CA ALA A 111 14.40 2.69 -5.80
C ALA A 111 13.07 2.02 -6.15
N ALA A 112 12.66 1.03 -5.35
CA ALA A 112 11.44 0.27 -5.58
C ALA A 112 10.19 1.17 -5.56
N GLU A 113 10.17 2.20 -4.72
CA GLU A 113 9.08 3.19 -4.59
C GLU A 113 8.78 3.90 -5.91
N GLU A 114 9.79 4.17 -6.74
CA GLU A 114 9.59 4.76 -8.07
C GLU A 114 8.77 3.82 -8.98
N SER A 115 8.96 2.50 -8.87
CA SER A 115 8.14 1.54 -9.61
C SER A 115 6.70 1.49 -9.09
N PHE A 116 6.46 1.73 -7.79
CA PHE A 116 5.10 1.86 -7.23
C PHE A 116 4.39 3.09 -7.78
N ILE A 117 5.11 4.21 -7.89
CA ILE A 117 4.61 5.46 -8.46
C ILE A 117 4.33 5.30 -9.95
N ASP A 118 5.26 4.73 -10.71
CA ASP A 118 5.10 4.52 -12.15
C ASP A 118 3.99 3.52 -12.47
N HIS A 119 3.78 2.50 -11.63
CA HIS A 119 2.62 1.63 -11.74
C HIS A 119 1.30 2.41 -11.60
N SER A 120 1.23 3.42 -10.71
CA SER A 120 0.05 4.29 -10.63
C SER A 120 -0.12 5.15 -11.88
N ILE A 121 0.97 5.70 -12.42
CA ILE A 121 0.96 6.48 -13.67
C ILE A 121 0.50 5.60 -14.84
N PHE A 122 0.94 4.35 -14.89
CA PHE A 122 0.55 3.36 -15.89
C PHE A 122 -0.96 3.11 -15.90
N LEU A 123 -1.58 2.91 -14.73
CA LEU A 123 -3.01 2.65 -14.62
C LEU A 123 -3.85 3.92 -14.85
N THR A 124 -3.43 5.06 -14.31
CA THR A 124 -4.16 6.33 -14.45
C THR A 124 -4.02 6.94 -15.85
N GLY A 125 -2.88 6.75 -16.51
CA GLY A 125 -2.55 7.39 -17.79
C GLY A 125 -3.12 6.69 -19.03
N ARG A 126 -3.75 5.51 -18.90
CA ARG A 126 -4.22 4.71 -20.04
C ARG A 126 -5.73 4.57 -20.04
N SER A 127 -6.35 4.99 -21.15
CA SER A 127 -7.80 5.00 -21.33
C SER A 127 -8.48 3.66 -21.06
N ARG A 128 -7.81 2.54 -21.39
CA ARG A 128 -8.33 1.19 -21.16
C ARG A 128 -8.67 0.88 -19.70
N TYR A 129 -8.01 1.54 -18.75
CA TYR A 129 -8.21 1.34 -17.31
C TYR A 129 -9.15 2.35 -16.68
N ARG A 130 -9.66 3.33 -17.43
CA ARG A 130 -10.47 4.42 -16.89
C ARG A 130 -11.72 3.95 -16.14
N ALA A 131 -12.31 2.82 -16.58
CA ALA A 131 -13.49 2.24 -15.94
C ALA A 131 -13.22 1.76 -14.50
N LEU A 132 -11.97 1.40 -14.16
CA LEU A 132 -11.61 0.93 -12.81
C LEU A 132 -11.89 2.00 -11.75
N PHE A 133 -11.64 3.27 -12.10
CA PHE A 133 -11.80 4.42 -11.20
C PHE A 133 -13.27 4.80 -10.96
N SER A 134 -14.22 4.07 -11.54
CA SER A 134 -15.65 4.16 -11.17
C SER A 134 -16.00 3.30 -9.95
N PHE A 135 -15.17 2.31 -9.62
CA PHE A 135 -15.34 1.49 -8.43
C PHE A 135 -14.84 2.23 -7.19
N HIS A 136 -15.46 1.93 -6.06
CA HIS A 136 -14.95 2.44 -4.78
C HIS A 136 -13.54 1.92 -4.52
N LYS A 137 -12.66 2.74 -3.93
CA LYS A 137 -11.26 2.38 -3.69
C LYS A 137 -11.04 1.27 -2.66
N SER A 138 -12.10 0.86 -1.95
CA SER A 138 -12.10 -0.31 -1.07
C SER A 138 -12.74 -1.55 -1.69
N ASP A 139 -13.26 -1.47 -2.93
CA ASP A 139 -13.86 -2.61 -3.65
C ASP A 139 -12.80 -3.32 -4.50
N TYR A 140 -11.84 -3.96 -3.83
CA TYR A 140 -10.75 -4.65 -4.50
C TYR A 140 -11.24 -5.82 -5.40
N ILE A 141 -12.42 -6.39 -5.13
CA ILE A 141 -13.01 -7.46 -5.95
C ILE A 141 -13.37 -6.92 -7.33
N SER A 142 -14.11 -5.81 -7.39
CA SER A 142 -14.45 -5.17 -8.67
C SER A 142 -13.22 -4.65 -9.39
N TRP A 143 -12.23 -4.12 -8.65
CA TRP A 143 -10.94 -3.72 -9.21
C TRP A 143 -10.18 -4.90 -9.83
N ALA A 144 -10.04 -6.03 -9.14
CA ALA A 144 -9.32 -7.20 -9.65
C ALA A 144 -9.97 -7.77 -10.93
N ARG A 145 -11.31 -7.91 -10.92
CA ARG A 145 -12.08 -8.34 -12.11
C ARG A 145 -11.96 -7.33 -13.25
N GLY A 146 -12.05 -6.05 -12.93
CA GLY A 146 -11.87 -4.97 -13.90
C GLY A 146 -10.49 -5.01 -14.54
N LEU A 147 -9.42 -5.18 -13.76
CA LEU A 147 -8.04 -5.28 -14.26
C LEU A 147 -7.89 -6.40 -15.28
N GLN A 148 -8.48 -7.57 -14.98
CA GLN A 148 -8.51 -8.70 -15.90
C GLN A 148 -9.28 -8.36 -17.19
N ASN A 149 -10.49 -7.80 -17.07
CA ASN A 149 -11.31 -7.40 -18.21
C ASN A 149 -10.65 -6.32 -19.09
N CYS A 150 -9.83 -5.44 -18.49
CA CYS A 150 -9.04 -4.43 -19.19
C CYS A 150 -7.78 -5.00 -19.86
N GLY A 151 -7.50 -6.30 -19.71
CA GLY A 151 -6.33 -6.96 -20.28
C GLY A 151 -5.03 -6.54 -19.61
N TYR A 152 -5.02 -6.44 -18.27
CA TYR A 152 -3.77 -6.24 -17.52
C TYR A 152 -2.84 -7.45 -17.66
N ALA A 153 -3.37 -8.66 -17.51
CA ALA A 153 -2.66 -9.93 -17.70
C ALA A 153 -3.43 -10.85 -18.65
N THR A 154 -2.72 -11.77 -19.30
CA THR A 154 -3.32 -12.79 -20.19
C THR A 154 -3.85 -14.00 -19.43
N ASP A 155 -3.49 -14.15 -18.15
CA ASP A 155 -3.91 -15.26 -17.30
C ASP A 155 -5.44 -15.24 -17.06
N PRO A 156 -6.18 -16.30 -17.42
CA PRO A 156 -7.63 -16.39 -17.19
C PRO A 156 -8.01 -16.46 -15.71
N LEU A 157 -7.08 -16.71 -14.80
CA LEU A 157 -7.30 -16.73 -13.34
C LEU A 157 -6.75 -15.48 -12.63
N TYR A 158 -6.31 -14.47 -13.37
CA TYR A 158 -5.64 -13.29 -12.79
C TYR A 158 -6.43 -12.62 -11.67
N ALA A 159 -7.71 -12.32 -11.89
CA ALA A 159 -8.54 -11.67 -10.88
C ALA A 159 -8.67 -12.53 -9.60
N ASN A 160 -8.86 -13.84 -9.75
CA ASN A 160 -8.97 -14.76 -8.62
C ASN A 160 -7.66 -14.83 -7.83
N LYS A 161 -6.51 -14.92 -8.51
CA LYS A 161 -5.19 -14.91 -7.85
C LYS A 161 -4.96 -13.64 -7.04
N LEU A 162 -5.35 -12.47 -7.57
CA LEU A 162 -5.28 -11.22 -6.82
C LEU A 162 -6.19 -11.23 -5.60
N ILE A 163 -7.46 -11.62 -5.75
CA ILE A 163 -8.43 -11.69 -4.65
C ILE A 163 -7.93 -12.64 -3.57
N GLU A 164 -7.48 -13.85 -3.93
CA GLU A 164 -6.92 -14.82 -3.00
C GLU A 164 -5.70 -14.28 -2.26
N THR A 165 -4.81 -13.56 -2.96
CA THR A 165 -3.65 -12.93 -2.34
C THR A 165 -4.06 -11.85 -1.34
N ILE A 166 -5.01 -10.99 -1.72
CA ILE A 166 -5.56 -9.94 -0.86
C ILE A 166 -6.18 -10.54 0.39
N GLU A 167 -6.97 -11.60 0.25
CA GLU A 167 -7.61 -12.29 1.38
C GLU A 167 -6.60 -13.00 2.29
N LYS A 168 -5.69 -13.77 1.69
CA LYS A 168 -4.67 -14.56 2.40
C LYS A 168 -3.81 -13.68 3.31
N TYR A 169 -3.44 -12.51 2.83
CA TYR A 169 -2.60 -11.55 3.57
C TYR A 169 -3.40 -10.41 4.21
N LYS A 170 -4.74 -10.44 4.12
CA LYS A 170 -5.66 -9.42 4.63
C LYS A 170 -5.31 -8.00 4.17
N LEU A 171 -4.90 -7.84 2.92
CA LEU A 171 -4.40 -6.55 2.41
C LEU A 171 -5.50 -5.47 2.34
N TYR A 172 -6.77 -5.87 2.31
CA TYR A 172 -7.93 -4.96 2.34
C TYR A 172 -7.96 -4.06 3.59
N VAL A 173 -7.24 -4.40 4.67
CA VAL A 173 -7.14 -3.53 5.86
C VAL A 173 -6.44 -2.21 5.54
N PHE A 174 -5.60 -2.18 4.49
CA PHE A 174 -4.89 -0.98 4.04
C PHE A 174 -5.74 -0.09 3.12
N ASP A 175 -6.92 -0.54 2.71
CA ASP A 175 -7.84 0.25 1.87
C ASP A 175 -8.70 1.22 2.68
N GLN A 176 -8.60 1.18 4.02
CA GLN A 176 -9.37 2.02 4.93
C GLN A 176 -8.79 3.43 4.98
N GLU A 177 -9.64 4.44 4.75
CA GLU A 177 -9.23 5.86 4.74
C GLU A 177 -8.84 6.38 6.13
N ASP A 178 -9.47 5.85 7.18
CA ASP A 178 -9.59 6.50 8.50
C ASP A 178 -8.44 6.21 9.48
N ASN A 179 -7.50 5.33 9.16
CA ASN A 179 -6.49 4.90 10.13
C ASN A 179 -5.30 5.86 10.28
N ALA A 180 -4.94 6.63 9.25
CA ALA A 180 -3.79 7.53 9.34
C ALA A 180 -4.13 8.95 9.83
N ASP A 181 -5.28 9.48 9.44
CA ASP A 181 -5.76 10.79 9.94
C ASP A 181 -6.00 10.75 11.46
N ASN A 182 -6.39 9.58 12.00
CA ASN A 182 -6.50 9.37 13.43
C ASN A 182 -5.15 9.24 14.13
N GLN A 183 -4.12 8.62 13.53
CA GLN A 183 -2.80 8.55 14.16
C GLN A 183 -2.13 9.94 14.26
N GLU A 184 -2.19 10.75 13.21
CA GLU A 184 -1.64 12.11 13.24
C GLU A 184 -2.46 13.02 14.19
N ARG A 185 -3.79 12.87 14.24
CA ARG A 185 -4.62 13.54 15.26
C ARG A 185 -4.30 13.05 16.68
N ILE A 186 -4.08 11.76 16.91
CA ILE A 186 -3.76 11.21 18.23
C ILE A 186 -2.38 11.68 18.69
N GLU A 187 -1.38 11.74 17.81
CA GLU A 187 -0.05 12.29 18.13
C GLU A 187 -0.09 13.81 18.39
N ILE A 188 -0.86 14.57 17.60
CA ILE A 188 -1.07 16.01 17.84
C ILE A 188 -1.86 16.25 19.14
N THR A 189 -2.79 15.35 19.49
CA THR A 189 -3.58 15.46 20.73
C THR A 189 -2.72 15.09 21.94
N ASN A 190 -1.91 14.03 21.85
CA ASN A 190 -1.02 13.60 22.93
C ASN A 190 0.16 14.55 23.16
N SER A 191 0.67 15.21 22.12
CA SER A 191 1.71 16.25 22.25
C SER A 191 1.19 17.58 22.85
N LYS A 192 -0.12 17.82 22.81
CA LYS A 192 -0.76 19.01 23.41
C LYS A 192 -1.21 18.79 24.87
N ILE A 193 -1.22 17.56 25.36
CA ILE A 193 -1.47 17.22 26.77
C ILE A 193 -0.12 17.09 27.49
N ASN A 194 0.60 18.21 27.62
CA ASN A 194 1.68 18.32 28.60
C ASN A 194 1.57 19.69 29.27
N VAL A 195 0.44 19.92 29.93
CA VAL A 195 0.29 21.01 30.89
C VAL A 195 0.64 20.40 32.26
N PRO A 196 1.71 20.85 32.94
CA PRO A 196 2.01 20.35 34.27
C PRO A 196 0.88 20.74 35.23
N GLU A 197 0.30 19.75 35.90
CA GLU A 197 -0.64 19.97 37.00
C GLU A 197 0.05 20.80 38.09
N ARG A 198 -0.48 22.00 38.35
CA ARG A 198 -0.07 22.82 39.50
C ARG A 198 -0.89 22.38 40.72
N PRO A 199 -0.30 22.23 41.91
CA PRO A 199 -1.02 21.72 43.08
C PRO A 199 -2.12 22.69 43.53
N ALA A 200 -3.19 22.10 44.07
CA ALA A 200 -4.37 22.77 44.58
C ALA A 200 -4.02 23.85 45.62
N VAL A 201 -4.47 25.09 45.37
CA VAL A 201 -4.53 26.14 46.39
C VAL A 201 -5.99 26.35 46.74
N ILE A 202 -6.32 26.05 47.99
CA ILE A 202 -7.61 26.33 48.62
C ILE A 202 -7.64 27.82 48.97
N ILE A 203 -8.48 28.63 48.29
CA ILE A 203 -8.98 29.90 48.84
C ILE A 203 -10.45 30.10 48.41
N VAL A 204 -11.32 29.99 49.43
CA VAL A 204 -12.54 30.73 49.76
C VAL A 204 -13.48 31.21 48.63
N SER A 205 -14.71 30.69 48.75
CA SER A 205 -15.98 31.06 48.13
C SER A 205 -16.30 32.56 48.00
N GLN A 206 -16.82 32.97 46.84
CA GLN A 206 -18.00 33.86 46.73
C GLN A 206 -18.80 33.58 45.45
N GLU A 207 -20.13 33.56 45.59
CA GLU A 207 -21.15 33.37 44.55
C GLU A 207 -21.35 34.62 43.67
N SER A 208 -21.76 34.41 42.41
CA SER A 208 -22.81 35.13 41.65
C SER A 208 -22.59 34.87 40.15
N SER A 209 -23.50 34.23 39.41
CA SER A 209 -24.83 34.65 38.93
C SER A 209 -24.84 34.92 37.42
N SER A 210 -25.42 33.94 36.70
CA SER A 210 -26.39 34.14 35.60
C SER A 210 -25.97 34.59 34.18
N LYS A 211 -26.71 34.01 33.21
CA LYS A 211 -26.97 34.40 31.80
C LYS A 211 -25.85 34.04 30.81
N GLY A 212 -26.01 33.16 29.82
CA GLY A 212 -27.16 32.86 28.98
C GLY A 212 -27.17 33.78 27.75
N LEU A 213 -26.79 33.29 26.57
CA LEU A 213 -27.29 33.82 25.30
C LEU A 213 -27.21 32.80 24.14
N LYS A 214 -28.34 32.70 23.44
CA LYS A 214 -28.65 31.79 22.34
C LYS A 214 -28.11 32.30 20.99
N SER A 215 -28.04 31.33 20.08
CA SER A 215 -27.89 31.34 18.61
C SER A 215 -28.20 32.63 17.82
N ASN A 216 -27.55 32.77 16.65
CA ASN A 216 -28.23 33.37 15.50
C ASN A 216 -27.74 32.85 14.14
N SER A 217 -28.46 31.86 13.61
CA SER A 217 -28.40 31.37 12.24
C SER A 217 -29.21 32.28 11.30
N LYS A 218 -28.74 33.50 11.05
CA LYS A 218 -29.34 34.43 10.07
C LYS A 218 -28.26 35.31 9.42
N LYS A 219 -27.37 34.69 8.63
CA LYS A 219 -26.46 35.44 7.74
C LYS A 219 -26.13 34.76 6.41
N LYS A 220 -26.87 33.70 6.03
CA LYS A 220 -26.58 32.92 4.81
C LYS A 220 -27.56 33.13 3.63
N SER A 221 -28.58 33.99 3.74
CA SER A 221 -29.58 34.17 2.67
C SER A 221 -29.57 35.53 1.94
N GLN A 222 -28.67 36.46 2.28
CA GLN A 222 -28.61 37.78 1.60
C GLN A 222 -27.37 38.02 0.73
N LEU A 223 -26.37 37.14 0.74
CA LEU A 223 -25.16 37.32 -0.10
C LEU A 223 -25.26 36.66 -1.49
N ARG A 224 -26.24 35.78 -1.72
CA ARG A 224 -26.46 35.12 -3.04
C ARG A 224 -27.22 35.96 -4.07
N ARG A 225 -27.68 37.16 -3.72
CA ARG A 225 -28.47 38.02 -4.63
C ARG A 225 -27.69 39.19 -5.23
N LYS A 226 -26.38 39.30 -4.97
CA LYS A 226 -25.50 40.37 -5.51
C LYS A 226 -24.49 39.92 -6.58
N LEU A 227 -24.49 38.65 -7.00
CA LEU A 227 -23.50 38.13 -7.97
C LEU A 227 -24.06 37.73 -9.35
N SER A 228 -25.34 37.96 -9.66
CA SER A 228 -25.91 37.69 -11.00
C SER A 228 -26.17 38.92 -11.86
N LYS A 229 -25.57 40.08 -11.53
CA LYS A 229 -25.69 41.34 -12.31
C LYS A 229 -24.37 41.91 -12.82
N ALA A 230 -23.31 41.10 -12.88
CA ALA A 230 -22.04 41.49 -13.50
C ALA A 230 -21.54 40.36 -14.42
N LYS A 231 -22.15 40.29 -15.61
CA LYS A 231 -21.65 39.68 -16.86
C LYS A 231 -22.73 39.88 -17.93
N MET A 232 -22.89 41.14 -18.36
CA MET A 232 -23.01 41.45 -19.79
C MET A 232 -21.62 41.90 -20.23
#